data_AF-A0A512IA91-F1
#
_entry.id   AF-A0A512IA91-F1
#
_cell.length_a   1.000
_cell.length_b   1.000
_cell.length_c   1.000
_cell.angle_alpha   90.00
_cell.angle_beta   90.00
_cell.angle_gamma   90.00
#
_symmetry.space_group_name_H-M   'P 1'
#
loop_
_entity.id
_entity.type
_entity.pdbx_description
1 polymer ?
#
loop_
_entity_poly.entity_id
_entity_poly.type
_entity_poly.pdbx_seq_one_letter_code
_entity_poly.pdbx_strand_id
1 'polypeptide(L)'
;MLYLLLALVPLGLFAFLAQRFPEFFMEHHWAAWVVLLPIGIVTWLFVLEAGIHATIAGVLLGFAVPVKKVTPRVIRQEDPELGLAPAPEHRFRPLSNGLAIPVFAFFAAGVAVGGLGGVLASLSDPVAIGIVVGLVLGKLIGIFSAAWLMDRFTPAAKDDDYTWLDLGGLAMVAGIGFTVSVLVAELSFGLRSPHDEHAKVGILTGSAIAAVVGGHCWPCATPTTRGCAWKVGSSTRWTPSPDVSGTRSAARRA
;
A
#
# COMPACT_ATOMS: atom_id res chain seq x y z
N MET A 1 -14.55 -27.04 6.42
CA MET A 1 -13.13 -27.45 6.62
C MET A 1 -12.52 -28.19 5.43
N LEU A 2 -13.24 -29.07 4.73
CA LEU A 2 -12.71 -29.78 3.55
C LEU A 2 -12.18 -28.85 2.43
N TYR A 3 -12.94 -27.82 2.07
CA TYR A 3 -12.52 -26.83 1.05
C TYR A 3 -11.27 -26.04 1.43
N LEU A 4 -11.01 -25.85 2.74
CA LEU A 4 -9.83 -25.16 3.22
C LEU A 4 -8.57 -26.00 3.05
N LEU A 5 -8.67 -27.30 3.33
CA LEU A 5 -7.60 -28.27 3.03
C LEU A 5 -7.40 -28.40 1.52
N LEU A 6 -8.49 -28.36 0.74
CA LEU A 6 -8.43 -28.40 -0.70
C LEU A 6 -7.76 -27.15 -1.29
N ALA A 7 -7.94 -25.98 -0.68
CA ALA A 7 -7.32 -24.72 -1.10
C ALA A 7 -5.79 -24.70 -0.91
N LEU A 8 -5.25 -25.49 0.03
CA LEU A 8 -3.80 -25.61 0.22
C LEU A 8 -3.12 -26.31 -0.97
N VAL A 9 -3.83 -27.17 -1.69
CA VAL A 9 -3.28 -27.91 -2.84
C VAL A 9 -2.93 -26.97 -4.01
N PRO A 10 -3.86 -26.16 -4.56
CA PRO A 10 -3.52 -25.21 -5.62
C PRO A 10 -2.63 -24.08 -5.12
N LEU A 11 -2.73 -23.66 -3.85
CA LEU A 11 -1.82 -22.68 -3.27
C LEU A 11 -0.38 -23.20 -3.20
N GLY A 12 -0.21 -24.45 -2.74
CA GLY A 12 1.09 -25.13 -2.72
C GLY A 12 1.64 -25.38 -4.12
N LEU A 13 0.77 -25.75 -5.07
CA LEU A 13 1.14 -25.89 -6.48
C LEU A 13 1.60 -24.56 -7.08
N PHE A 14 0.87 -23.47 -6.81
CA PHE A 14 1.24 -22.12 -7.22
C PHE A 14 2.61 -21.74 -6.65
N ALA A 15 2.81 -21.89 -5.34
CA ALA A 15 4.07 -21.58 -4.67
C ALA A 15 5.21 -22.43 -5.22
N PHE A 16 4.99 -23.73 -5.42
CA PHE A 16 5.98 -24.65 -5.96
C PHE A 16 6.37 -24.28 -7.39
N LEU A 17 5.41 -24.03 -8.29
CA LEU A 17 5.72 -23.62 -9.66
C LEU A 17 6.46 -22.28 -9.70
N ALA A 18 5.98 -21.29 -8.93
CA ALA A 18 6.58 -19.97 -8.86
C ALA A 18 8.02 -20.01 -8.31
N GLN A 19 8.28 -20.85 -7.30
CA GLN A 19 9.61 -20.96 -6.68
C GLN A 19 10.57 -21.89 -7.42
N ARG A 20 10.07 -22.94 -8.10
CA ARG A 20 10.90 -23.96 -8.76
C ARG A 20 11.38 -23.54 -10.14
N PHE A 21 10.60 -22.72 -10.85
CA PHE A 21 10.88 -22.29 -12.22
C PHE A 21 10.93 -20.75 -12.40
N PRO A 22 11.67 -20.01 -11.55
CA PRO A 22 11.70 -18.55 -11.62
C PRO A 22 12.25 -18.05 -12.96
N GLU A 23 13.33 -18.65 -13.47
CA GLU A 23 13.96 -18.27 -14.75
C GLU A 23 13.03 -18.42 -15.95
N PHE A 24 12.24 -19.50 -15.99
CA PHE A 24 11.30 -19.77 -17.08
C PHE A 24 10.17 -18.74 -17.14
N PHE A 25 9.60 -18.36 -15.99
CA PHE A 25 8.55 -17.35 -15.94
C PHE A 25 9.05 -15.93 -16.22
N MET A 26 10.35 -15.65 -16.03
CA MET A 26 10.97 -14.39 -16.48
C MET A 26 11.12 -14.33 -17.99
N GLU A 27 11.60 -15.41 -18.61
CA GLU A 27 11.79 -15.43 -20.06
C GLU A 27 10.45 -15.47 -20.80
N HIS A 28 9.47 -16.21 -20.27
CA HIS A 28 8.17 -16.41 -20.89
C HIS A 28 7.04 -15.77 -20.07
N HIS A 29 6.93 -14.44 -20.14
CA HIS A 29 5.90 -13.65 -19.45
C HIS A 29 4.45 -14.12 -19.70
N TRP A 30 4.15 -14.70 -20.88
CA TRP A 30 2.84 -15.24 -21.20
C TRP A 30 2.51 -16.51 -20.41
N ALA A 31 3.53 -17.31 -20.06
CA ALA A 31 3.36 -18.54 -19.30
C ALA A 31 2.91 -18.25 -17.87
N ALA A 32 3.35 -17.13 -17.28
CA ALA A 32 2.87 -16.69 -15.97
C ALA A 32 1.35 -16.42 -16.00
N TRP A 33 0.86 -15.77 -17.06
CA TRP A 33 -0.57 -15.49 -17.21
C TRP A 33 -1.40 -16.74 -17.49
N VAL A 34 -0.90 -17.65 -18.33
CA VAL A 34 -1.65 -18.87 -18.71
C VAL A 34 -1.61 -19.93 -17.61
N VAL A 35 -0.54 -20.01 -16.82
CA VAL A 35 -0.36 -21.09 -15.82
C VAL A 35 -0.67 -20.62 -14.41
N LEU A 36 -0.13 -19.48 -13.96
CA LEU A 36 -0.27 -19.05 -12.56
C LEU A 36 -1.64 -18.42 -12.28
N LEU A 37 -2.21 -17.69 -13.25
CA LEU A 37 -3.49 -17.00 -13.07
C LEU A 37 -4.65 -17.98 -12.85
N PRO A 38 -4.84 -19.05 -13.66
CA PRO A 38 -5.90 -20.01 -13.42
C PRO A 38 -5.75 -20.73 -12.07
N ILE A 39 -4.52 -21.09 -11.68
CA ILE A 39 -4.26 -21.72 -10.38
C ILE A 39 -4.62 -20.74 -9.23
N GLY A 40 -4.31 -19.46 -9.41
CA GLY A 40 -4.72 -18.39 -8.49
C GLY A 40 -6.24 -18.27 -8.37
N ILE A 41 -6.97 -18.31 -9.49
CA ILE A 41 -8.45 -18.29 -9.51
C ILE A 41 -9.01 -19.52 -8.81
N VAL A 42 -8.46 -20.72 -9.05
CA VAL A 42 -8.92 -21.95 -8.39
C VAL A 42 -8.69 -21.86 -6.87
N THR A 43 -7.52 -21.36 -6.45
CA THR A 43 -7.23 -21.11 -5.04
C THR A 43 -8.22 -20.13 -4.44
N TRP A 44 -8.51 -19.03 -5.15
CA TRP A 44 -9.48 -18.01 -4.74
C TRP A 44 -10.90 -18.58 -4.57
N LEU A 45 -11.35 -19.42 -5.51
CA LEU A 45 -12.67 -20.08 -5.43
C LEU A 45 -12.77 -21.04 -4.25
N PHE A 46 -11.74 -21.85 -3.97
CA PHE A 46 -11.78 -22.75 -2.82
C PHE A 46 -11.72 -22.01 -1.48
N VAL A 47 -11.02 -20.87 -1.41
CA VAL A 47 -11.03 -20.01 -0.21
C VAL A 47 -12.43 -19.41 0.00
N LEU A 48 -13.09 -18.98 -1.08
CA LEU A 48 -14.45 -18.46 -1.03
C LEU A 48 -15.46 -19.51 -0.54
N GLU A 49 -15.41 -20.73 -1.08
CA GLU A 49 -16.24 -21.87 -0.65
C GLU A 49 -15.91 -22.34 0.78
N ALA A 50 -14.70 -22.09 1.26
CA ALA A 50 -14.33 -22.34 2.65
C ALA A 50 -14.93 -21.34 3.65
N GLY A 51 -15.65 -20.31 3.17
CA GLY A 51 -16.18 -19.22 4.00
C GLY A 51 -15.11 -18.24 4.47
N ILE A 52 -13.92 -18.27 3.88
CA ILE A 52 -12.86 -17.28 4.11
C ILE A 52 -12.94 -16.22 3.02
N HIS A 53 -12.61 -14.99 3.39
CA HIS A 53 -12.62 -13.89 2.45
C HIS A 53 -11.62 -14.08 1.31
N ALA A 54 -12.14 -13.91 0.10
CA ALA A 54 -11.43 -13.95 -1.16
C ALA A 54 -10.16 -13.06 -1.20
N THR A 55 -10.14 -11.97 -0.43
CA THR A 55 -8.98 -11.06 -0.30
C THR A 55 -7.77 -11.72 0.36
N ILE A 56 -7.99 -12.61 1.33
CA ILE A 56 -6.92 -13.35 2.03
C ILE A 56 -6.21 -14.28 1.04
N ALA A 57 -6.95 -14.92 0.12
CA ALA A 57 -6.35 -15.75 -0.92
C ALA A 57 -5.35 -14.95 -1.79
N GLY A 58 -5.71 -13.72 -2.17
CA GLY A 58 -4.83 -12.82 -2.93
C GLY A 58 -3.55 -12.48 -2.17
N VAL A 59 -3.65 -12.19 -0.87
CA VAL A 59 -2.49 -11.91 -0.01
C VAL A 59 -1.58 -13.13 0.11
N LEU A 60 -2.14 -14.33 0.31
CA LEU A 60 -1.38 -15.58 0.38
C LEU A 60 -0.66 -15.90 -0.93
N LEU A 61 -1.35 -15.72 -2.07
CA LEU A 61 -0.75 -15.87 -3.39
C LEU A 61 0.39 -14.85 -3.61
N GLY A 62 0.21 -13.60 -3.17
CA GLY A 62 1.25 -12.57 -3.21
C GLY A 62 2.50 -12.95 -2.42
N PHE A 63 2.34 -13.48 -1.20
CA PHE A 63 3.46 -13.99 -0.39
C PHE A 63 4.15 -15.22 -0.99
N ALA A 64 3.44 -16.01 -1.79
CA ALA A 64 4.01 -17.18 -2.45
C ALA A 64 4.92 -16.82 -3.64
N VAL A 65 4.82 -15.60 -4.20
CA VAL A 65 5.67 -15.15 -5.31
C VAL A 65 7.08 -14.84 -4.80
N PRO A 66 8.13 -15.45 -5.39
CA PRO A 66 9.50 -15.25 -4.92
C PRO A 66 10.01 -13.82 -5.22
N VAL A 67 10.62 -13.22 -4.20
CA VAL A 67 11.29 -11.90 -4.29
C VAL A 67 12.81 -12.04 -4.53
N LYS A 68 13.36 -13.27 -4.47
CA LYS A 68 14.80 -13.49 -4.62
C LYS A 68 15.29 -13.19 -6.04
N LYS A 69 16.39 -12.43 -6.12
CA LYS A 69 17.13 -12.16 -7.36
C LYS A 69 17.63 -13.47 -7.95
N VAL A 70 17.27 -13.77 -9.18
CA VAL A 70 18.00 -14.77 -9.97
C VAL A 70 19.10 -14.02 -10.73
N THR A 71 20.31 -14.55 -10.63
CA THR A 71 21.62 -14.04 -11.04
C THR A 71 21.62 -13.02 -12.18
N PRO A 72 22.34 -11.88 -12.08
CA PRO A 72 22.41 -10.91 -13.15
C PRO A 72 23.24 -11.48 -14.31
N ARG A 73 22.60 -11.76 -15.45
CA ARG A 73 23.32 -11.73 -16.73
C ARG A 73 23.51 -10.25 -17.11
N VAL A 74 24.71 -9.74 -16.81
CA VAL A 74 25.35 -8.48 -17.27
C VAL A 74 24.79 -8.01 -18.64
N ILE A 75 24.48 -6.75 -19.00
CA ILE A 75 25.17 -5.45 -18.92
C ILE A 75 24.14 -4.33 -19.20
N ARG A 76 23.82 -3.44 -18.22
CA ARG A 76 23.65 -1.98 -18.42
C ARG A 76 23.45 -1.28 -17.07
N GLN A 77 24.33 -0.36 -16.75
CA GLN A 77 24.47 0.31 -15.44
C GLN A 77 23.45 1.44 -15.22
N GLU A 78 22.22 1.32 -15.76
CA GLU A 78 21.20 2.40 -15.69
C GLU A 78 19.77 1.91 -15.39
N ASP A 79 19.51 0.60 -15.34
CA ASP A 79 18.21 0.07 -14.90
C ASP A 79 18.35 -0.57 -13.50
N PRO A 80 17.53 -0.18 -12.51
CA PRO A 80 17.61 -0.75 -11.17
C PRO A 80 17.31 -2.26 -11.21
N GLU A 81 18.18 -3.00 -10.54
CA GLU A 81 18.21 -4.46 -10.35
C GLU A 81 16.88 -5.06 -9.84
N LEU A 82 15.92 -5.33 -10.72
CA LEU A 82 14.59 -5.82 -10.35
C LEU A 82 14.47 -7.34 -10.56
N GLY A 83 14.09 -8.08 -9.50
CA GLY A 83 13.79 -9.53 -9.54
C GLY A 83 12.43 -9.87 -10.18
N LEU A 84 11.94 -11.11 -10.00
CA LEU A 84 10.66 -11.57 -10.57
C LEU A 84 9.42 -10.85 -10.06
N ALA A 85 9.39 -10.42 -8.80
CA ALA A 85 8.22 -9.75 -8.22
C ALA A 85 7.91 -8.39 -8.88
N PRO A 86 8.90 -7.55 -9.20
CA PRO A 86 8.71 -6.31 -9.95
C PRO A 86 7.97 -6.39 -11.29
N ALA A 87 8.24 -7.38 -12.14
CA ALA A 87 7.66 -7.44 -13.49
C ALA A 87 6.11 -7.60 -13.50
N PRO A 88 5.50 -8.57 -12.79
CA PRO A 88 4.06 -8.63 -12.63
C PRO A 88 3.55 -7.44 -11.81
N GLU A 89 4.27 -7.02 -10.76
CA GLU A 89 3.85 -5.92 -9.91
C GLU A 89 3.67 -4.61 -10.70
N HIS A 90 4.64 -4.19 -11.51
CA HIS A 90 4.53 -2.97 -12.34
C HIS A 90 3.37 -3.02 -13.34
N ARG A 91 2.87 -4.21 -13.69
CA ARG A 91 1.74 -4.40 -14.60
C ARG A 91 0.39 -4.49 -13.88
N PHE A 92 0.35 -5.09 -12.70
CA PHE A 92 -0.84 -5.13 -11.85
C PHE A 92 -1.10 -3.80 -11.14
N ARG A 93 -0.06 -3.04 -10.79
CA ARG A 93 -0.17 -1.69 -10.17
C ARG A 93 -1.09 -0.74 -10.95
N PRO A 94 -0.91 -0.50 -12.27
CA PRO A 94 -1.77 0.40 -13.02
C PRO A 94 -3.19 -0.15 -13.22
N LEU A 95 -3.36 -1.47 -13.36
CA LEU A 95 -4.70 -2.08 -13.45
C LEU A 95 -5.45 -1.97 -12.12
N SER A 96 -4.77 -2.23 -11.00
CA SER A 96 -5.35 -2.13 -9.66
C SER A 96 -5.70 -0.68 -9.33
N ASN A 97 -4.74 0.23 -9.45
CA ASN A 97 -4.95 1.64 -9.09
C ASN A 97 -5.83 2.39 -10.09
N GLY A 98 -5.76 2.04 -11.38
CA GLY A 98 -6.51 2.71 -12.44
C GLY A 98 -7.90 2.17 -12.68
N LEU A 99 -8.16 0.89 -12.40
CA LEU A 99 -9.46 0.25 -12.66
C LEU A 99 -10.08 -0.38 -11.40
N ALA A 100 -9.35 -1.25 -10.70
CA ALA A 100 -9.95 -2.01 -9.60
C ALA A 100 -10.39 -1.11 -8.44
N ILE A 101 -9.53 -0.18 -7.99
CA ILE A 101 -9.84 0.75 -6.90
C ILE A 101 -11.00 1.68 -7.27
N PRO A 102 -11.00 2.38 -8.43
CA PRO A 102 -12.14 3.22 -8.83
C PRO A 102 -13.46 2.46 -8.97
N VAL A 103 -13.43 1.25 -9.57
CA VAL A 103 -14.65 0.44 -9.73
C VAL A 103 -15.18 -0.01 -8.37
N PHE A 104 -14.30 -0.50 -7.48
CA PHE A 104 -14.67 -0.85 -6.11
C PHE A 104 -15.26 0.36 -5.37
N ALA A 105 -14.57 1.50 -5.43
CA ALA A 105 -15.00 2.75 -4.83
C ALA A 105 -16.39 3.19 -5.30
N PHE A 106 -16.65 3.07 -6.60
CA PHE A 106 -17.94 3.43 -7.19
C PHE A 106 -19.08 2.56 -6.66
N PHE A 107 -18.92 1.24 -6.63
CA PHE A 107 -19.94 0.34 -6.09
C PHE A 107 -20.12 0.51 -4.57
N ALA A 108 -19.01 0.63 -3.83
CA ALA A 108 -19.01 0.85 -2.39
C ALA A 108 -19.71 2.16 -2.00
N ALA A 109 -19.41 3.27 -2.67
CA ALA A 109 -20.00 4.57 -2.40
C ALA A 109 -21.43 4.68 -2.95
N GLY A 110 -21.72 4.09 -4.11
CA GLY A 110 -23.03 4.13 -4.76
C GLY A 110 -24.14 3.49 -3.91
N VAL A 111 -23.82 2.46 -3.13
CA VAL A 111 -24.77 1.82 -2.19
C VAL A 111 -25.11 2.73 -1.00
N ALA A 112 -24.23 3.65 -0.62
CA ALA A 112 -24.45 4.55 0.52
C ALA A 112 -25.35 5.77 0.19
N VAL A 113 -25.60 6.07 -1.09
CA VAL A 113 -26.37 7.25 -1.53
C VAL A 113 -27.87 6.93 -1.63
N GLY A 114 -28.46 6.40 -0.54
CA GLY A 114 -29.88 6.07 -0.42
C GLY A 114 -30.81 7.25 -0.11
N GLY A 115 -30.32 8.50 -0.14
CA GLY A 115 -31.10 9.73 0.05
C GLY A 115 -30.63 10.62 1.21
N LEU A 116 -30.88 11.93 1.12
CA LEU A 116 -30.45 12.95 2.09
C LEU A 116 -30.97 12.72 3.52
N GLY A 117 -32.16 12.11 3.68
CA GLY A 117 -32.72 11.76 4.98
C GLY A 117 -31.96 10.62 5.69
N GLY A 118 -31.43 9.66 4.93
CA GLY A 118 -30.63 8.55 5.45
C GLY A 118 -29.25 8.99 5.93
N VAL A 119 -28.65 10.00 5.28
CA VAL A 119 -27.34 10.55 5.66
C VAL A 119 -27.41 11.23 7.04
N LEU A 120 -28.43 12.05 7.29
CA LEU A 120 -28.61 12.72 8.59
C LEU A 120 -28.91 11.71 9.72
N ALA A 121 -29.73 10.69 9.45
CA ALA A 121 -30.02 9.63 10.41
C ALA A 121 -28.76 8.77 10.69
N SER A 122 -27.98 8.46 9.66
CA SER A 122 -26.73 7.69 9.77
C SER A 122 -25.68 8.41 10.60
N LEU A 123 -25.56 9.74 10.47
CA LEU A 123 -24.60 10.55 11.25
C LEU A 123 -24.93 10.57 12.75
N SER A 124 -26.15 10.22 13.14
CA SER A 124 -26.57 10.10 14.54
C SER A 124 -26.44 8.67 15.07
N ASP A 125 -26.12 7.69 14.22
CA ASP A 125 -25.88 6.30 14.66
C ASP A 125 -24.53 6.22 15.40
N PRO A 126 -24.50 5.64 16.62
CA PRO A 126 -23.26 5.36 17.34
C PRO A 126 -22.18 4.67 16.51
N VAL A 127 -22.55 3.79 15.57
CA VAL A 127 -21.61 3.08 14.70
C VAL A 127 -20.88 4.05 13.77
N ALA A 128 -21.61 4.95 13.11
CA ALA A 128 -21.02 5.91 12.19
C ALA A 128 -20.12 6.91 12.93
N ILE A 129 -20.56 7.40 14.10
CA ILE A 129 -19.77 8.30 14.95
C ILE A 129 -18.49 7.60 15.41
N GLY A 130 -18.58 6.36 15.89
CA GLY A 130 -17.43 5.58 16.33
C GLY A 130 -16.41 5.38 15.21
N ILE A 131 -16.88 5.12 13.99
CA ILE A 131 -16.04 5.00 12.80
C ILE A 131 -15.35 6.33 12.45
N VAL A 132 -16.10 7.45 12.41
CA VAL A 132 -15.53 8.77 12.10
C VAL A 132 -14.44 9.13 13.10
N VAL A 133 -14.74 9.03 14.38
CA VAL A 133 -13.80 9.34 15.47
C VAL A 133 -12.61 8.38 15.43
N GLY A 134 -12.85 7.09 15.25
CA GLY A 134 -11.81 6.06 15.16
C GLY A 134 -10.88 6.26 13.96
N LEU A 135 -11.40 6.65 12.80
CA LEU A 135 -10.58 6.88 11.60
C LEU A 135 -9.74 8.14 11.72
N VAL A 136 -10.33 9.24 12.19
CA VAL A 136 -9.63 10.53 12.28
C VAL A 136 -8.66 10.54 13.46
N LEU A 137 -9.14 10.27 14.67
CA LEU A 137 -8.31 10.33 15.87
C LEU A 137 -7.47 9.07 16.06
N GLY A 138 -8.02 7.89 15.76
CA GLY A 138 -7.30 6.63 15.96
C GLY A 138 -6.08 6.51 15.05
N LYS A 139 -6.17 6.92 13.78
CA LYS A 139 -5.00 6.92 12.88
C LYS A 139 -3.98 7.98 13.28
N LEU A 140 -4.43 9.17 13.69
CA LEU A 140 -3.54 10.22 14.18
C LEU A 140 -2.74 9.74 15.40
N ILE A 141 -3.44 9.31 16.45
CA ILE A 141 -2.84 8.85 17.70
C ILE A 141 -1.99 7.60 17.46
N GLY A 142 -2.45 6.66 16.64
CA GLY A 142 -1.72 5.44 16.31
C GLY A 142 -0.38 5.72 15.63
N ILE A 143 -0.36 6.62 14.64
CA ILE A 143 0.88 6.97 13.93
C ILE A 143 1.83 7.75 14.83
N PHE A 144 1.33 8.74 15.58
CA PHE A 144 2.16 9.51 16.52
C PHE A 144 2.74 8.64 17.62
N SER A 145 1.93 7.79 18.23
CA SER A 145 2.39 6.89 19.30
C SER A 145 3.39 5.87 18.78
N ALA A 146 3.17 5.28 17.60
CA ALA A 146 4.12 4.36 17.00
C ALA A 146 5.45 5.05 16.67
N ALA A 147 5.42 6.24 16.07
CA ALA A 147 6.63 7.01 15.78
C ALA A 147 7.36 7.42 17.06
N TRP A 148 6.64 7.91 18.07
CA TRP A 148 7.21 8.25 19.37
C TRP A 148 7.82 7.04 20.07
N LEU A 149 7.16 5.88 20.00
CA LEU A 149 7.67 4.63 20.56
C LEU A 149 8.95 4.18 19.84
N MET A 150 8.96 4.25 18.50
CA MET A 150 10.15 3.90 17.72
C MET A 150 11.33 4.82 18.04
N ASP A 151 11.11 6.13 18.13
CA ASP A 151 12.13 7.12 18.50
C ASP A 151 12.65 6.91 19.94
N ARG A 152 11.76 6.52 20.86
CA ARG A 152 12.11 6.33 22.27
C ARG A 152 12.90 5.05 22.54
N PHE A 153 12.61 3.98 21.81
CA PHE A 153 13.14 2.63 22.05
C PHE A 153 14.22 2.20 21.05
N THR A 154 14.35 2.88 19.91
CA THR A 154 15.37 2.57 18.90
C THR A 154 16.45 3.63 18.93
N PRO A 155 17.75 3.28 18.95
CA PRO A 155 18.85 4.24 18.79
C PRO A 155 18.98 4.78 17.34
N ALA A 156 17.89 4.80 16.57
CA ALA A 156 17.84 5.39 15.25
C ALA A 156 17.73 6.91 15.42
N ALA A 157 18.78 7.63 15.04
CA ALA A 157 18.74 9.08 15.03
C ALA A 157 17.69 9.55 14.02
N LYS A 158 16.71 10.32 14.50
CA LYS A 158 15.76 11.03 13.65
C LYS A 158 16.52 12.02 12.78
N ASP A 159 16.26 12.00 11.47
CA ASP A 159 16.85 12.93 10.51
C ASP A 159 16.41 14.37 10.82
N ASP A 160 17.32 15.34 10.78
CA ASP A 160 17.08 16.74 11.19
C ASP A 160 16.10 17.45 10.24
N ASP A 161 15.93 16.92 9.03
CA ASP A 161 14.99 17.41 8.01
C ASP A 161 13.53 17.03 8.27
N TYR A 162 13.25 16.20 9.30
CA TYR A 162 11.89 15.74 9.60
C TYR A 162 11.34 16.37 10.89
N THR A 163 10.35 17.25 10.78
CA THR A 163 9.73 17.87 11.97
C THR A 163 8.54 17.05 12.50
N TRP A 164 8.23 17.20 13.78
CA TRP A 164 7.03 16.60 14.39
C TRP A 164 5.72 17.14 13.78
N LEU A 165 5.78 18.32 13.14
CA LEU A 165 4.66 18.90 12.40
C LEU A 165 4.45 18.20 11.05
N ASP A 166 5.54 17.80 10.36
CA ASP A 166 5.46 17.01 9.13
C ASP A 166 4.84 15.62 9.40
N LEU A 167 5.18 15.02 10.55
CA LEU A 167 4.53 13.79 11.03
C LEU A 167 3.04 14.00 11.29
N GLY A 168 2.67 15.16 11.85
CA GLY A 168 1.27 15.51 12.07
C GLY A 168 0.48 15.64 10.78
N GLY A 169 1.03 16.35 9.79
CA GLY A 169 0.45 16.46 8.46
C GLY A 169 0.29 15.09 7.79
N LEU A 170 1.33 14.26 7.84
CA LEU A 170 1.32 12.90 7.27
C LEU A 170 0.29 12.00 7.96
N ALA A 171 0.22 12.04 9.29
CA ALA A 171 -0.72 11.23 10.07
C ALA A 171 -2.18 11.60 9.79
N MET A 172 -2.48 12.88 9.58
CA MET A 172 -3.82 13.35 9.20
C MET A 172 -4.21 12.87 7.80
N VAL A 173 -3.31 12.96 6.81
CA VAL A 173 -3.56 12.47 5.44
C VAL A 173 -3.69 10.95 5.42
N ALA A 174 -2.89 10.24 6.22
CA ALA A 174 -3.01 8.80 6.41
C ALA A 174 -4.38 8.41 6.99
N GLY A 175 -5.09 9.34 7.64
CA GLY A 175 -6.48 9.27 8.10
C GLY A 175 -7.49 8.83 7.03
N ILE A 176 -7.18 8.99 5.74
CA ILE A 176 -8.03 8.57 4.62
C ILE A 176 -8.11 7.03 4.59
N GLY A 177 -9.18 6.47 5.14
CA GLY A 177 -9.41 5.02 5.25
C GLY A 177 -10.20 4.41 4.09
N PHE A 178 -11.05 5.24 3.46
CA PHE A 178 -11.92 4.95 2.32
C PHE A 178 -12.04 3.46 1.94
N THR A 179 -11.28 2.97 0.96
CA THR A 179 -11.48 1.63 0.40
C THR A 179 -11.20 0.49 1.37
N VAL A 180 -10.12 0.57 2.15
CA VAL A 180 -9.77 -0.47 3.12
C VAL A 180 -10.77 -0.48 4.27
N SER A 181 -11.19 0.69 4.72
CA SER A 181 -12.20 0.80 5.78
C SER A 181 -13.57 0.31 5.35
N VAL A 182 -14.00 0.57 4.10
CA VAL A 182 -15.28 0.03 3.59
C VAL A 182 -15.21 -1.48 3.51
N LEU A 183 -14.10 -2.03 3.00
CA LEU A 183 -13.91 -3.49 3.01
C LEU A 183 -14.05 -4.04 4.44
N VAL A 184 -13.32 -3.50 5.42
CA VAL A 184 -13.38 -3.96 6.80
C VAL A 184 -14.77 -3.83 7.41
N ALA A 185 -15.53 -2.78 7.08
CA ALA A 185 -16.91 -2.62 7.54
C ALA A 185 -17.84 -3.70 6.98
N GLU A 186 -17.74 -4.01 5.68
CA GLU A 186 -18.52 -5.09 5.06
C GLU A 186 -18.22 -6.45 5.70
N LEU A 187 -16.95 -6.70 6.05
CA LEU A 187 -16.52 -7.91 6.76
C LEU A 187 -17.07 -7.97 8.19
N SER A 188 -17.22 -6.82 8.85
CA SER A 188 -17.58 -6.73 10.26
C SER A 188 -19.10 -6.75 10.49
N PHE A 189 -19.86 -6.06 9.64
CA PHE A 189 -21.31 -5.89 9.79
C PHE A 189 -22.15 -6.76 8.84
N GLY A 190 -21.52 -7.41 7.86
CA GLY A 190 -22.17 -8.31 6.91
C GLY A 190 -22.98 -7.58 5.83
N LEU A 191 -23.05 -8.20 4.65
CA LEU A 191 -23.77 -7.65 3.50
C LEU A 191 -25.29 -7.60 3.78
N ARG A 192 -25.92 -6.41 3.64
CA ARG A 192 -27.36 -6.11 3.82
C ARG A 192 -27.86 -5.91 5.27
N SER A 193 -27.01 -5.62 6.23
CA SER A 193 -27.47 -5.09 7.52
C SER A 193 -27.69 -3.56 7.44
N PRO A 194 -28.66 -2.97 8.17
CA PRO A 194 -28.81 -1.51 8.23
C PRO A 194 -27.55 -0.79 8.71
N HIS A 195 -26.74 -1.47 9.52
CA HIS A 195 -25.48 -0.94 10.05
C HIS A 195 -24.36 -0.87 8.99
N ASP A 196 -24.38 -1.69 7.93
CA ASP A 196 -23.41 -1.61 6.82
C ASP A 196 -23.52 -0.28 6.06
N GLU A 197 -24.75 0.15 5.78
CA GLU A 197 -25.01 1.43 5.10
C GLU A 197 -24.55 2.61 5.96
N HIS A 198 -24.87 2.61 7.26
CA HIS A 198 -24.44 3.64 8.19
C HIS A 198 -22.90 3.65 8.37
N ALA A 199 -22.27 2.48 8.39
CA ALA A 199 -20.81 2.37 8.46
C ALA A 199 -20.14 2.97 7.22
N LYS A 200 -20.64 2.66 6.02
CA LYS A 200 -20.15 3.24 4.76
C LYS A 200 -20.25 4.77 4.76
N VAL A 201 -21.38 5.32 5.19
CA VAL A 201 -21.56 6.77 5.34
C VAL A 201 -20.52 7.34 6.32
N GLY A 202 -20.35 6.73 7.50
CA GLY A 202 -19.35 7.15 8.48
C GLY A 202 -17.92 7.13 7.93
N ILE A 203 -17.55 6.12 7.15
CA ILE A 203 -16.22 6.02 6.52
C ILE A 203 -16.01 7.12 5.49
N LEU A 204 -17.02 7.38 4.64
CA LEU A 204 -16.97 8.44 3.63
C LEU A 204 -16.83 9.81 4.29
N THR A 205 -17.65 10.11 5.30
CA THR A 205 -17.61 11.37 6.03
C THR A 205 -16.29 11.52 6.79
N GLY A 206 -15.83 10.49 7.49
CA GLY A 206 -14.56 10.52 8.22
C GLY A 206 -13.36 10.71 7.31
N SER A 207 -13.34 10.03 6.16
CA SER A 207 -12.28 10.19 5.15
C SER A 207 -12.30 11.59 4.51
N ALA A 208 -13.48 12.17 4.28
CA ALA A 208 -13.61 13.54 3.79
C ALA A 208 -13.13 14.56 4.83
N ILE A 209 -13.49 14.39 6.11
CA ILE A 209 -12.99 15.23 7.20
C ILE A 209 -11.47 15.13 7.30
N ALA A 210 -10.90 13.92 7.27
CA ALA A 210 -9.46 13.71 7.31
C ALA A 210 -8.75 14.39 6.12
N ALA A 211 -9.30 14.28 4.91
CA ALA A 211 -8.76 14.91 3.71
C ALA A 211 -8.79 16.44 3.80
N VAL A 212 -9.89 17.03 4.29
CA VAL A 212 -10.02 18.49 4.47
C VAL A 212 -9.08 18.98 5.57
N VAL A 213 -9.07 18.35 6.74
CA VAL A 213 -8.23 18.74 7.88
C VAL A 213 -6.76 18.55 7.57
N GLY A 214 -6.38 17.41 6.99
CA GLY A 214 -5.00 17.15 6.53
C GLY A 214 -4.57 18.13 5.45
N GLY A 215 -5.42 18.39 4.46
CA GLY A 215 -5.16 19.35 3.38
C GLY A 215 -5.07 20.81 3.84
N HIS A 216 -5.75 21.21 4.92
CA HIS A 216 -5.63 22.56 5.50
C HIS A 216 -4.45 22.68 6.47
N CYS A 217 -4.08 21.59 7.15
CA CYS A 217 -2.94 21.57 8.07
C CYS A 217 -1.60 21.48 7.32
N TRP A 218 -1.55 20.76 6.19
CA TRP A 218 -0.34 20.56 5.39
C TRP A 218 0.33 21.87 4.92
N PRO A 219 -0.40 22.89 4.41
CA PRO A 219 0.17 24.20 4.07
C PRO A 219 0.76 24.96 5.27
N CYS A 220 0.31 24.66 6.50
CA CYS A 220 0.78 25.33 7.72
C CYS A 220 1.96 24.62 8.38
N ALA A 221 2.14 23.31 8.15
CA ALA A 221 3.23 22.53 8.73
C ALA A 221 4.60 22.79 8.08
N THR A 222 4.63 23.34 6.86
CA THR A 222 5.88 23.66 6.15
C THR A 222 6.15 25.18 6.02
N PRO A 223 6.72 25.86 7.02
CA PRO A 223 7.38 27.14 6.80
C PRO A 223 8.76 26.99 6.13
N THR A 224 9.40 25.82 6.26
CA THR A 224 10.86 25.68 6.03
C THR A 224 11.25 25.22 4.63
N THR A 225 10.34 24.68 3.81
CA THR A 225 10.65 24.24 2.43
C THR A 225 10.21 25.21 1.34
N ARG A 226 10.01 26.51 1.65
CA ARG A 226 9.87 27.57 0.64
C ARG A 226 11.10 27.72 -0.28
N GLY A 227 12.20 27.00 -0.03
CA GLY A 227 13.39 26.94 -0.88
C GLY A 227 13.52 25.70 -1.79
N CYS A 228 12.80 24.60 -1.53
CA CYS A 228 12.81 23.44 -2.42
C CYS A 228 11.64 23.53 -3.39
N ALA A 229 11.84 24.41 -4.38
CA ALA A 229 11.08 24.38 -5.61
C ALA A 229 10.96 22.93 -6.10
N TRP A 230 9.72 22.50 -6.35
CA TRP A 230 9.44 21.53 -7.39
C TRP A 230 9.90 22.10 -8.73
N LYS A 231 11.22 22.18 -8.94
CA LYS A 231 11.79 22.14 -10.28
C LYS A 231 11.64 20.69 -10.70
N VAL A 232 10.60 20.42 -11.48
CA VAL A 232 10.64 19.36 -12.49
C VAL A 232 11.84 19.69 -13.37
N GLY A 233 13.00 19.15 -12.99
CA GLY A 233 14.26 19.35 -13.67
C GLY A 233 14.25 18.55 -14.96
N SER A 234 13.81 19.20 -16.04
CA SER A 234 14.34 18.91 -17.37
C SER A 234 15.86 18.85 -17.30
N SER A 235 16.43 17.70 -17.66
CA SER A 235 17.80 17.49 -18.14
C SER A 235 18.83 18.58 -17.79
N THR A 236 19.82 18.30 -16.96
CA THR A 236 21.22 18.71 -17.21
C THR A 236 22.21 18.12 -16.20
N ARG A 237 23.08 17.25 -16.74
CA ARG A 237 24.53 17.20 -16.46
C ARG A 237 24.99 16.79 -15.05
N TRP A 238 25.23 15.49 -14.91
CA TRP A 238 26.23 14.94 -13.98
C TRP A 238 27.61 15.47 -14.33
N THR A 239 28.20 16.31 -13.47
CA THR A 239 29.65 16.55 -13.45
C THR A 239 30.27 15.61 -12.42
N PRO A 240 31.22 14.74 -12.78
CA PRO A 240 31.94 13.94 -11.80
C PRO A 240 32.84 14.88 -10.97
N SER A 241 32.77 14.77 -9.64
CA SER A 241 33.76 15.36 -8.74
C SER A 241 35.15 14.77 -9.03
N PRO A 242 36.22 15.58 -9.09
CA PRO A 242 37.56 15.06 -9.29
C PRO A 242 38.02 14.27 -8.06
N ASP A 243 38.49 13.06 -8.36
CA ASP A 243 39.25 12.15 -7.52
C ASP A 243 40.35 12.90 -6.73
N VAL A 244 40.31 12.82 -5.39
CA VAL A 244 41.43 13.22 -4.52
C VAL A 244 42.19 11.95 -4.17
N SER A 245 42.89 11.42 -5.16
CA SER A 245 43.99 10.48 -4.99
C SER A 245 45.29 11.25 -5.25
N GLY A 246 46.09 11.54 -4.20
CA GLY A 246 47.40 12.15 -4.43
C GLY A 246 48.05 12.89 -3.28
N THR A 247 48.32 12.24 -2.14
CA THR A 247 49.35 12.71 -1.20
C THR A 247 50.08 11.55 -0.53
N ARG A 248 50.88 10.80 -1.30
CA ARG A 248 52.01 10.02 -0.78
C ARG A 248 53.20 10.06 -1.74
N SER A 249 54.06 11.07 -1.62
CA SER A 249 55.46 11.01 -2.05
C SER A 249 56.24 12.26 -1.65
N ALA A 250 56.66 12.36 -0.38
CA ALA A 250 57.68 13.32 0.04
C ALA A 250 58.35 12.89 1.36
N ALA A 251 59.07 11.77 1.37
CA ALA A 251 60.04 11.42 2.41
C ALA A 251 60.92 10.25 1.96
N ARG A 252 61.92 10.51 1.11
CA ARG A 252 63.12 9.68 0.91
C ARG A 252 64.15 10.47 0.09
N ARG A 253 64.93 11.30 0.78
CA ARG A 253 66.26 11.79 0.41
C ARG A 253 66.95 12.23 1.70
N ALA A 254 67.63 11.28 2.32
CA ALA A 254 68.77 11.42 3.22
C ALA A 254 69.30 10.00 3.45
#